data_AF-A0A679FUM4-F1
#
_entry.id   AF-A0A679FUM4-F1
#
_cell.length_a   1.000
_cell.length_b   1.000
_cell.length_c   1.000
_cell.angle_alpha   90.00
_cell.angle_beta   90.00
_cell.angle_gamma   90.00
#
_symmetry.space_group_name_H-M   'P 1'
#
loop_
_entity.id
_entity.type
_entity.pdbx_description
1 polymer ?
#
loop_
_entity_poly.entity_id
_entity_poly.type
_entity_poly.pdbx_seq_one_letter_code
_entity_poly.pdbx_strand_id
1 'polypeptide(L)'
;MREEIKHFLEIEQAGTSNMRNGYYQRNLDTQYGRIEGLLVPRDRNGEFQTQLFAPYQRHTGWLEEAIIKMYQSGMSTREIGKFIERILGNAYSPATISRMTDVVKEDIEKWHTRPLQKRYSVLYLDWLYVKLRRETVEKEVIYVVLGVNEEGYREILDFFVGGQESAYVWQEILQNLYKRGVKEVLLGVFDGLPGLEEAFQAVYPKADVQRCVVHKVRNTLSRVRKKDPFEMAEDLKLIYRSPSKEIALEMF
;
A
#
# COMPACT_ATOMS: atom_id res chain seq x y z
N MET A 1 6.03 25.71 -26.88
CA MET A 1 4.72 25.84 -27.59
C MET A 1 4.79 26.55 -28.94
N ARG A 2 5.24 27.80 -29.06
CA ARG A 2 5.31 28.49 -30.38
C ARG A 2 6.25 27.79 -31.37
N GLU A 3 7.41 27.35 -30.88
CA GLU A 3 8.34 26.54 -31.68
C GLU A 3 7.80 25.14 -31.96
N GLU A 4 7.09 24.51 -31.02
CA GLU A 4 6.46 23.20 -31.23
C GLU A 4 5.44 23.23 -32.38
N ILE A 5 4.53 24.21 -32.42
CA ILE A 5 3.57 24.30 -33.54
C ILE A 5 4.26 24.72 -34.85
N LYS A 6 5.40 25.42 -34.78
CA LYS A 6 6.21 25.71 -35.98
C LYS A 6 6.77 24.42 -36.55
N HIS A 7 7.42 23.63 -35.71
CA HIS A 7 7.98 22.34 -36.05
C HIS A 7 6.93 21.37 -36.61
N PHE A 8 5.79 21.25 -35.92
CA PHE A 8 4.66 20.42 -36.36
C PHE A 8 4.18 20.77 -37.78
N LEU A 9 4.01 22.06 -38.08
CA LEU A 9 3.54 22.48 -39.41
C LEU A 9 4.61 22.36 -40.50
N GLU A 10 5.86 22.66 -40.19
CA GLU A 10 6.95 22.69 -41.18
C GLU A 10 7.51 21.29 -41.48
N ILE A 11 7.43 20.36 -40.53
CA ILE A 11 8.07 19.04 -40.63
C ILE A 11 7.03 17.92 -40.64
N GLU A 12 6.15 17.84 -39.63
CA GLU A 12 5.19 16.74 -39.50
C GLU A 12 4.01 16.84 -40.48
N GLN A 13 3.63 18.07 -40.84
CA GLN A 13 2.53 18.38 -41.78
C GLN A 13 3.05 19.03 -43.08
N ALA A 14 4.31 18.79 -43.43
CA ALA A 14 4.93 19.36 -44.62
C ALA A 14 4.15 18.98 -45.89
N GLY A 15 3.72 19.98 -46.67
CA GLY A 15 2.98 19.79 -47.91
C GLY A 15 1.46 19.66 -47.77
N THR A 16 0.90 19.79 -46.55
CA THR A 16 -0.54 19.91 -46.35
C THR A 16 -1.00 21.36 -46.38
N SER A 17 -2.31 21.61 -46.51
CA SER A 17 -2.90 22.95 -46.40
C SER A 17 -3.15 23.39 -44.96
N ASN A 18 -2.63 22.65 -43.97
CA ASN A 18 -2.83 22.97 -42.57
C ASN A 18 -2.05 24.23 -42.18
N MET A 19 -2.67 25.07 -41.37
CA MET A 19 -2.14 26.39 -41.00
C MET A 19 -2.47 26.69 -39.55
N ARG A 20 -1.73 27.62 -38.95
CA ARG A 20 -2.05 28.15 -37.61
C ARG A 20 -3.43 28.81 -37.62
N ASN A 21 -4.23 28.55 -36.59
CA ASN A 21 -5.58 29.09 -36.42
C ASN A 21 -5.74 29.78 -35.05
N GLY A 22 -4.77 30.64 -34.72
CA GLY A 22 -4.77 31.41 -33.48
C GLY A 22 -4.46 30.57 -32.24
N TYR A 23 -5.04 31.00 -31.11
CA TYR A 23 -4.81 30.42 -29.80
C TYR A 23 -6.15 30.19 -29.09
N TYR A 24 -6.23 29.18 -28.24
CA TYR A 24 -7.25 29.11 -27.21
C TYR A 24 -6.65 29.45 -25.85
N GLN A 25 -7.48 29.95 -24.94
CA GLN A 25 -7.08 30.25 -23.58
C GLN A 25 -7.44 29.08 -22.66
N ARG A 26 -6.54 28.78 -21.73
CA ARG A 26 -6.80 27.88 -20.61
C ARG A 26 -6.01 28.32 -19.39
N ASN A 27 -6.41 27.83 -18.22
CA ASN A 27 -5.62 27.97 -17.01
C ASN A 27 -4.80 26.69 -16.80
N LEU A 28 -3.59 26.81 -16.24
CA LEU A 28 -2.75 25.68 -15.89
C LEU A 28 -2.19 25.88 -14.48
N ASP A 29 -2.48 24.94 -13.58
CA ASP A 29 -1.95 24.95 -12.23
C ASP A 29 -0.56 24.29 -12.22
N THR A 30 0.45 25.03 -11.74
CA THR A 30 1.83 24.56 -11.65
C THR A 30 2.31 24.55 -10.20
N GLN A 31 3.49 23.96 -9.93
CA GLN A 31 4.12 24.00 -8.60
C GLN A 31 4.45 25.42 -8.12
N TYR A 32 4.56 26.37 -9.05
CA TYR A 32 4.88 27.77 -8.76
C TYR A 32 3.63 28.66 -8.73
N GLY A 33 2.44 28.07 -8.84
CA GLY A 33 1.16 28.76 -8.87
C GLY A 33 0.39 28.59 -10.18
N ARG A 34 -0.77 29.22 -10.23
CA ARG A 34 -1.71 29.16 -11.35
C ARG A 34 -1.29 30.13 -12.46
N ILE A 35 -1.12 29.59 -13.66
CA ILE A 35 -0.95 30.38 -14.88
C ILE A 35 -2.33 30.63 -15.46
N GLU A 36 -2.81 31.87 -15.32
CA GLU A 36 -4.10 32.29 -15.85
C GLU A 36 -3.98 32.71 -17.33
N GLY A 37 -5.00 32.38 -18.13
CA GLY A 37 -5.08 32.83 -19.52
C GLY A 37 -3.95 32.33 -20.43
N LEU A 38 -3.37 31.17 -20.13
CA LEU A 38 -2.34 30.54 -20.95
C LEU A 38 -2.85 30.37 -22.39
N LEU A 39 -2.15 31.02 -23.32
CA LEU A 39 -2.43 30.96 -24.75
C LEU A 39 -1.77 29.73 -25.36
N VAL A 40 -2.59 28.76 -25.74
CA VAL A 40 -2.12 27.53 -26.39
C VAL A 40 -2.41 27.62 -27.89
N PRO A 41 -1.38 27.53 -28.75
CA PRO A 41 -1.57 27.63 -30.18
C PRO A 41 -2.36 26.42 -30.71
N ARG A 42 -3.13 26.64 -31.77
CA ARG A 42 -3.85 25.58 -32.47
C ARG A 42 -3.68 25.72 -33.97
N ASP A 43 -3.74 24.59 -34.66
CA ASP A 43 -3.82 24.51 -36.11
C ASP A 43 -5.28 24.53 -36.58
N ARG A 44 -5.50 24.58 -37.90
CA ARG A 44 -6.83 24.66 -38.50
C ARG A 44 -7.57 23.32 -38.43
N ASN A 45 -6.83 22.21 -38.52
CA ASN A 45 -7.39 20.87 -38.51
C ASN A 45 -7.59 20.33 -37.08
N GLY A 46 -6.96 20.95 -36.07
CA GLY A 46 -7.07 20.55 -34.67
C GLY A 46 -6.20 19.34 -34.32
N GLU A 47 -5.15 19.09 -35.10
CA GLU A 47 -4.25 17.95 -34.96
C GLU A 47 -3.03 18.25 -34.08
N PHE A 48 -2.71 19.52 -33.87
CA PHE A 48 -1.55 19.91 -33.06
C PHE A 48 -1.79 19.63 -31.57
N GLN A 49 -0.87 18.88 -30.97
CA GLN A 49 -0.80 18.67 -29.52
C GLN A 49 0.60 19.07 -29.00
N THR A 50 0.63 19.95 -28.00
CA THR A 50 1.89 20.30 -27.33
C THR A 50 2.44 19.13 -26.52
N GLN A 51 3.76 19.00 -26.47
CA GLN A 51 4.43 17.98 -25.67
C GLN A 51 4.56 18.38 -24.19
N LEU A 52 4.28 19.65 -23.85
CA LEU A 52 4.45 20.15 -22.48
C LEU A 52 3.36 19.65 -21.51
N PHE A 53 2.18 19.29 -22.02
CA PHE A 53 1.08 18.77 -21.22
C PHE A 53 0.07 18.02 -22.10
N ALA A 54 -0.62 17.05 -21.51
CA ALA A 54 -1.67 16.29 -22.20
C ALA A 54 -2.93 17.16 -22.46
N PRO A 55 -3.77 16.77 -23.45
CA PRO A 55 -5.07 17.40 -23.68
C PRO A 55 -5.89 17.36 -22.39
N TYR A 56 -6.56 18.46 -22.07
CA TYR A 56 -7.39 18.62 -20.87
C TYR A 56 -6.66 18.53 -19.52
N GLN A 57 -5.34 18.29 -19.48
CA GLN A 57 -4.57 18.31 -18.24
C GLN A 57 -4.61 19.71 -17.61
N ARG A 58 -5.09 19.83 -16.37
CA ARG A 58 -5.24 21.12 -15.67
C ARG A 58 -4.13 21.43 -14.68
N HIS A 59 -3.41 20.42 -14.22
CA HIS A 59 -2.33 20.54 -13.25
C HIS A 59 -1.08 19.78 -13.70
N THR A 60 0.08 20.26 -13.28
CA THR A 60 1.36 19.55 -13.43
C THR A 60 1.47 18.43 -12.37
N GLY A 61 2.06 17.28 -12.74
CA GLY A 61 2.02 16.01 -11.98
C GLY A 61 2.57 15.99 -10.54
N TRP A 62 3.23 17.07 -10.07
CA TRP A 62 3.74 17.16 -8.69
C TRP A 62 2.61 17.14 -7.65
N LEU A 63 1.43 17.65 -8.02
CA LEU A 63 0.31 17.77 -7.09
C LEU A 63 -0.22 16.39 -6.71
N GLU A 64 -0.28 15.49 -7.68
CA GLU A 64 -0.66 14.09 -7.50
C GLU A 64 0.33 13.37 -6.58
N GLU A 65 1.63 13.54 -6.78
CA GLU A 65 2.65 12.97 -5.88
C GLU A 65 2.51 13.50 -4.44
N ALA A 66 2.27 14.80 -4.28
CA ALA A 66 2.06 15.41 -2.96
C ALA A 66 0.79 14.87 -2.30
N ILE A 67 -0.31 14.74 -3.06
CA ILE A 67 -1.57 14.14 -2.61
C ILE A 67 -1.37 12.70 -2.15
N ILE A 68 -0.64 11.89 -2.94
CA ILE A 68 -0.33 10.51 -2.59
C ILE A 68 0.48 10.45 -1.28
N LYS A 69 1.52 11.27 -1.12
CA LYS A 69 2.33 11.32 0.12
C LYS A 69 1.51 11.75 1.34
N MET A 70 0.63 12.74 1.19
CA MET A 70 -0.26 13.16 2.27
C MET A 70 -1.24 12.06 2.67
N TYR A 71 -1.79 11.36 1.68
CA TYR A 71 -2.69 10.23 1.92
C TYR A 71 -1.96 9.06 2.61
N GLN A 72 -0.74 8.72 2.16
CA GLN A 72 0.14 7.73 2.81
C GLN A 72 0.49 8.10 4.25
N SER A 73 0.52 9.40 4.57
CA SER A 73 0.76 9.91 5.93
C SER A 73 -0.49 9.85 6.83
N GLY A 74 -1.62 9.35 6.33
CA GLY A 74 -2.86 9.16 7.08
C GLY A 74 -3.80 10.36 7.06
N MET A 75 -3.56 11.37 6.23
CA MET A 75 -4.48 12.50 6.09
C MET A 75 -5.76 12.07 5.35
N SER A 76 -6.91 12.51 5.83
CA SER A 76 -8.18 12.30 5.14
C SER A 76 -8.25 13.11 3.83
N THR A 77 -9.04 12.64 2.86
CA THR A 77 -9.26 13.34 1.59
C THR A 77 -9.78 14.78 1.76
N ARG A 78 -10.50 15.05 2.85
CA ARG A 78 -10.98 16.39 3.21
C ARG A 78 -9.86 17.29 3.76
N GLU A 79 -8.96 16.75 4.57
CA GLU A 79 -7.80 17.49 5.09
C GLU A 79 -6.84 17.84 3.97
N ILE A 80 -6.60 16.90 3.05
CA ILE A 80 -5.79 17.13 1.84
C ILE A 80 -6.42 18.25 1.00
N GLY A 81 -7.73 18.18 0.72
CA GLY A 81 -8.42 19.22 -0.04
C GLY A 81 -8.26 20.61 0.57
N LYS A 82 -8.44 20.73 1.90
CA LYS A 82 -8.24 22.00 2.63
C LYS A 82 -6.79 22.49 2.59
N PHE A 83 -5.82 21.58 2.67
CA PHE A 83 -4.40 21.94 2.61
C PHE A 83 -4.02 22.48 1.23
N ILE A 84 -4.45 21.80 0.17
CA ILE A 84 -4.22 22.24 -1.21
C ILE A 84 -4.92 23.57 -1.48
N GLU A 85 -6.14 23.76 -1.02
CA GLU A 85 -6.86 25.04 -1.14
C GLU A 85 -6.09 26.20 -0.51
N ARG A 86 -5.47 25.98 0.65
CA ARG A 86 -4.64 27.00 1.33
C ARG A 86 -3.36 27.36 0.56
N ILE A 87 -2.75 26.40 -0.13
CA ILE A 87 -1.48 26.61 -0.84
C ILE A 87 -1.69 27.13 -2.26
N LEU A 88 -2.64 26.55 -2.99
CA LEU A 88 -2.85 26.82 -4.41
C LEU A 88 -4.06 27.72 -4.69
N GLY A 89 -4.88 28.03 -3.68
CA GLY A 89 -6.10 28.84 -3.83
C GLY A 89 -7.25 28.12 -4.53
N ASN A 90 -7.02 26.90 -5.02
CA ASN A 90 -8.03 26.09 -5.70
C ASN A 90 -8.57 25.01 -4.76
N ALA A 91 -9.89 24.97 -4.59
CA ALA A 91 -10.56 23.94 -3.81
C ALA A 91 -10.64 22.63 -4.63
N TYR A 92 -10.04 21.56 -4.10
CA TYR A 92 -10.21 20.22 -4.65
C TYR A 92 -11.26 19.45 -3.85
N SER A 93 -12.26 18.92 -4.56
CA SER A 93 -13.28 18.09 -3.92
C SER A 93 -12.66 16.79 -3.38
N PRO A 94 -13.19 16.22 -2.28
CA PRO A 94 -12.75 14.92 -1.77
C PRO A 94 -12.82 13.81 -2.83
N ALA A 95 -13.78 13.88 -3.76
CA ALA A 95 -13.90 12.96 -4.88
C ALA A 95 -12.74 13.09 -5.88
N THR A 96 -12.21 14.30 -6.09
CA THR A 96 -11.04 14.51 -6.96
C THR A 96 -9.77 13.97 -6.32
N ILE A 97 -9.58 14.22 -5.02
CA ILE A 97 -8.48 13.64 -4.25
C ILE A 97 -8.54 12.11 -4.30
N SER A 98 -9.72 11.52 -4.11
CA SER A 98 -9.92 10.06 -4.20
C SER A 98 -9.50 9.49 -5.56
N ARG A 99 -9.89 10.16 -6.67
CA ARG A 99 -9.48 9.74 -8.02
C ARG A 99 -7.97 9.86 -8.24
N MET A 100 -7.34 10.89 -7.69
CA MET A 100 -5.88 11.05 -7.77
C MET A 100 -5.15 9.95 -6.99
N THR A 101 -5.72 9.50 -5.87
CA THR A 101 -5.17 8.36 -5.12
C THR A 101 -5.48 7.00 -5.75
N ASP A 102 -6.41 6.91 -6.71
CA ASP A 102 -6.74 5.65 -7.38
C ASP A 102 -5.57 5.11 -8.23
N VAL A 103 -4.61 5.96 -8.62
CA VAL A 103 -3.37 5.52 -9.29
C VAL A 103 -2.61 4.49 -8.46
N VAL A 104 -2.68 4.59 -7.12
CA VAL A 104 -2.05 3.64 -6.19
C VAL A 104 -2.65 2.24 -6.30
N LYS A 105 -3.88 2.08 -6.84
CA LYS A 105 -4.50 0.76 -7.01
C LYS A 105 -3.73 -0.12 -7.99
N GLU A 106 -3.25 0.44 -9.10
CA GLU A 106 -2.43 -0.31 -10.06
C GLU A 106 -1.11 -0.75 -9.42
N ASP A 107 -0.51 0.10 -8.60
CA ASP A 107 0.72 -0.23 -7.87
C ASP A 107 0.48 -1.30 -6.81
N ILE A 108 -0.67 -1.28 -6.13
CA ILE A 108 -1.11 -2.31 -5.20
C ILE A 108 -1.29 -3.66 -5.94
N GLU A 109 -1.94 -3.67 -7.11
CA GLU A 109 -2.12 -4.89 -7.91
C GLU A 109 -0.78 -5.45 -8.39
N LYS A 110 0.12 -4.59 -8.88
CA LYS A 110 1.50 -4.99 -9.23
C LYS A 110 2.24 -5.56 -8.02
N TRP A 111 2.05 -4.96 -6.84
CA TRP A 111 2.67 -5.43 -5.60
C TRP A 111 2.13 -6.79 -5.13
N HIS A 112 0.81 -7.01 -5.22
CA HIS A 112 0.18 -8.31 -4.95
C HIS A 112 0.61 -9.42 -5.91
N THR A 113 1.02 -9.06 -7.12
CA THR A 113 1.43 -10.04 -8.17
C THR A 113 2.94 -10.15 -8.35
N ARG A 114 3.73 -9.33 -7.65
CA ARG A 114 5.20 -9.33 -7.77
C ARG A 114 5.79 -10.71 -7.43
N PRO A 115 6.86 -11.13 -8.12
CA PRO A 115 7.60 -12.33 -7.75
C PRO A 115 8.27 -12.13 -6.38
N LEU A 116 8.30 -13.19 -5.59
CA LEU A 116 8.91 -13.21 -4.26
C LEU A 116 10.16 -14.09 -4.27
N GLN A 117 11.07 -13.84 -3.33
CA GLN A 117 12.25 -14.69 -3.17
C GLN A 117 11.88 -16.15 -2.87
N LYS A 118 12.80 -17.07 -3.17
CA LYS A 118 12.56 -18.50 -3.00
C LYS A 118 12.51 -18.93 -1.53
N ARG A 119 13.38 -18.32 -0.71
CA ARG A 119 13.72 -18.77 0.64
C ARG A 119 13.43 -17.70 1.68
N TYR A 120 12.77 -18.11 2.76
CA TYR A 120 12.55 -17.27 3.93
C TYR A 120 12.86 -18.05 5.20
N SER A 121 13.59 -17.43 6.12
CA SER A 121 13.88 -18.01 7.43
C SER A 121 12.64 -18.06 8.30
N VAL A 122 11.82 -17.00 8.28
CA VAL A 122 10.60 -16.93 9.11
C VAL A 122 9.45 -16.30 8.33
N LEU A 123 8.26 -16.88 8.45
CA LEU A 123 7.00 -16.25 8.07
C LEU A 123 6.18 -15.95 9.31
N TYR A 124 5.87 -14.68 9.54
CA TYR A 124 4.92 -14.24 10.54
C TYR A 124 3.54 -14.07 9.90
N LEU A 125 2.53 -14.73 10.46
CA LEU A 125 1.13 -14.52 10.08
C LEU A 125 0.43 -13.78 11.21
N ASP A 126 -0.11 -12.61 10.90
CA ASP A 126 -0.87 -11.81 11.84
C ASP A 126 -2.12 -11.24 11.15
N TRP A 127 -3.06 -10.77 11.94
CA TRP A 127 -4.25 -10.13 11.41
C TRP A 127 -4.74 -9.02 12.34
N LEU A 128 -5.51 -8.07 11.79
CA LEU A 128 -6.14 -7.02 12.58
C LEU A 128 -7.58 -6.74 12.11
N TYR A 129 -8.45 -6.33 13.03
CA TYR A 129 -9.79 -5.89 12.68
C TYR A 129 -9.79 -4.42 12.26
N VAL A 130 -10.34 -4.13 11.09
CA VAL A 130 -10.63 -2.76 10.64
C VAL A 130 -12.14 -2.62 10.43
N LYS A 131 -12.69 -1.47 10.84
CA LYS A 131 -14.09 -1.14 10.56
C LYS A 131 -14.20 -0.69 9.10
N LEU A 132 -14.85 -1.49 8.27
CA LEU A 132 -15.11 -1.18 6.88
C LEU A 132 -16.59 -0.90 6.68
N ARG A 133 -16.88 0.04 5.77
CA ARG A 133 -18.25 0.34 5.36
C ARG A 133 -18.45 -0.23 3.96
N ARG A 134 -19.26 -1.28 3.87
CA ARG A 134 -19.84 -1.74 2.60
C ARG A 134 -21.26 -1.18 2.52
N GLU A 135 -22.27 -1.99 2.80
CA GLU A 135 -23.65 -1.53 3.01
C GLU A 135 -23.84 -1.03 4.46
N THR A 136 -23.41 -1.86 5.41
CA THR A 136 -23.31 -1.59 6.85
C THR A 136 -21.86 -1.37 7.26
N VAL A 137 -21.64 -0.83 8.48
CA VAL A 137 -20.30 -0.72 9.06
C VAL A 137 -20.03 -1.96 9.89
N GLU A 138 -19.10 -2.79 9.43
CA GLU A 138 -18.74 -4.06 10.06
C GLU A 138 -17.23 -4.14 10.29
N LYS A 139 -16.82 -4.99 11.23
CA LYS A 139 -15.40 -5.27 11.46
C LYS A 139 -14.98 -6.40 10.52
N GLU A 140 -14.05 -6.11 9.64
CA GLU A 140 -13.43 -7.09 8.74
C GLU A 140 -11.98 -7.36 9.16
N VAL A 141 -11.50 -8.55 8.85
CA VAL A 141 -10.14 -8.98 9.15
C VAL A 141 -9.21 -8.56 8.00
N ILE A 142 -8.12 -7.89 8.34
CA ILE A 142 -6.98 -7.72 7.44
C ILE A 142 -5.89 -8.68 7.86
N TYR A 143 -5.62 -9.66 7.02
CA TYR A 143 -4.53 -10.61 7.13
C TYR A 143 -3.24 -9.95 6.64
N VAL A 144 -2.13 -10.18 7.33
CA VAL A 144 -0.82 -9.65 6.96
C VAL A 144 0.21 -10.76 7.08
N VAL A 145 1.03 -10.92 6.04
CA VAL A 145 2.16 -11.85 6.05
C VAL A 145 3.46 -11.07 5.99
N LEU A 146 4.31 -11.27 7.00
CA LEU A 146 5.65 -10.71 7.06
C LEU A 146 6.68 -11.82 6.91
N GLY A 147 7.60 -11.66 5.96
CA GLY A 147 8.71 -12.57 5.73
C GLY A 147 10.01 -12.01 6.29
N VAL A 148 10.85 -12.91 6.80
CA VAL A 148 12.26 -12.64 7.10
C VAL A 148 13.10 -13.47 6.14
N ASN A 149 13.86 -12.82 5.26
CA ASN A 149 14.67 -13.51 4.26
C ASN A 149 15.96 -14.09 4.86
N GLU A 150 16.78 -14.76 4.03
CA GLU A 150 18.03 -15.39 4.47
C GLU A 150 19.08 -14.39 5.01
N GLU A 151 18.98 -13.11 4.63
CA GLU A 151 19.85 -12.03 5.13
C GLU A 151 19.33 -11.39 6.42
N GLY A 152 18.17 -11.82 6.92
CA GLY A 152 17.52 -11.25 8.10
C GLY A 152 16.72 -9.97 7.81
N TYR A 153 16.54 -9.59 6.54
CA TYR A 153 15.69 -8.46 6.16
C TYR A 153 14.22 -8.81 6.32
N ARG A 154 13.45 -7.89 6.90
CA ARG A 154 12.02 -8.03 7.13
C ARG A 154 11.24 -7.30 6.05
N GLU A 155 10.29 -7.98 5.44
CA GLU A 155 9.40 -7.38 4.47
C GLU A 155 7.96 -7.88 4.64
N ILE A 156 6.99 -7.02 4.34
CA ILE A 156 5.61 -7.47 4.19
C ILE A 156 5.53 -8.14 2.81
N LEU A 157 5.15 -9.41 2.79
CA LEU A 157 5.00 -10.18 1.55
C LEU A 157 3.67 -9.87 0.89
N ASP A 158 2.61 -9.87 1.70
CA ASP A 158 1.27 -9.59 1.24
C ASP A 158 0.31 -9.21 2.40
N PHE A 159 -0.85 -8.65 2.04
CA PHE A 159 -1.99 -8.44 2.93
C PHE A 159 -3.31 -8.76 2.21
N PHE A 160 -4.33 -9.21 2.95
CA PHE A 160 -5.62 -9.57 2.37
C PHE A 160 -6.75 -9.07 3.25
N VAL A 161 -7.80 -8.53 2.62
CA VAL A 161 -9.03 -8.15 3.32
C VAL A 161 -10.00 -9.32 3.22
N GLY A 162 -10.41 -9.89 4.36
CA GLY A 162 -11.39 -10.96 4.43
C GLY A 162 -12.50 -10.66 5.43
N GLY A 163 -13.62 -11.38 5.29
CA GLY A 163 -14.79 -11.17 6.16
C GLY A 163 -14.56 -11.63 7.60
N GLN A 164 -14.20 -12.90 7.79
CA GLN A 164 -13.95 -13.49 9.10
C GLN A 164 -12.64 -14.27 9.11
N GLU A 165 -12.07 -14.45 10.31
CA GLU A 165 -10.86 -15.24 10.54
C GLU A 165 -11.09 -16.72 10.21
N SER A 166 -10.33 -17.28 9.28
CA SER A 166 -10.48 -18.68 8.87
C SER A 166 -9.16 -19.31 8.42
N ALA A 167 -8.90 -20.54 8.87
CA ALA A 167 -7.77 -21.34 8.42
C ALA A 167 -7.78 -21.60 6.90
N TYR A 168 -8.97 -21.69 6.30
CA TYR A 168 -9.12 -21.84 4.85
C TYR A 168 -8.56 -20.64 4.10
N VAL A 169 -8.89 -19.42 4.54
CA VAL A 169 -8.39 -18.18 3.95
C VAL A 169 -6.87 -18.10 4.07
N TRP A 170 -6.32 -18.48 5.23
CA TRP A 170 -4.87 -18.57 5.38
C TRP A 170 -4.24 -19.55 4.41
N GLN A 171 -4.85 -20.72 4.18
CA GLN A 171 -4.34 -21.68 3.21
C GLN A 171 -4.28 -21.08 1.79
N GLU A 172 -5.31 -20.36 1.36
CA GLU A 172 -5.33 -19.67 0.06
C GLU A 172 -4.22 -18.60 -0.05
N ILE A 173 -4.05 -17.81 1.02
CA ILE A 173 -2.98 -16.80 1.12
C ILE A 173 -1.61 -17.47 0.97
N LEU A 174 -1.35 -18.54 1.72
CA LEU A 174 -0.08 -19.24 1.69
C LEU A 174 0.18 -19.90 0.33
N GLN A 175 -0.87 -20.44 -0.32
CA GLN A 175 -0.77 -20.96 -1.69
C GLN A 175 -0.47 -19.85 -2.71
N ASN A 176 -1.03 -18.65 -2.54
CA ASN A 176 -0.71 -17.50 -3.38
C ASN A 176 0.77 -17.12 -3.26
N LEU A 177 1.28 -17.00 -2.04
CA LEU A 177 2.71 -16.75 -1.77
C LEU A 177 3.59 -17.85 -2.38
N TYR A 178 3.19 -19.10 -2.25
CA TYR A 178 3.89 -20.23 -2.85
C TYR A 178 3.95 -20.10 -4.36
N LYS A 179 2.84 -19.76 -5.03
CA LYS A 179 2.80 -19.54 -6.49
C LYS A 179 3.72 -18.39 -6.92
N ARG A 180 3.84 -17.34 -6.11
CA ARG A 180 4.68 -16.15 -6.40
C ARG A 180 6.16 -16.34 -6.15
N GLY A 181 6.57 -17.37 -5.42
CA GLY A 181 7.98 -17.73 -5.31
C GLY A 181 8.41 -18.24 -3.94
N VAL A 182 7.64 -18.03 -2.87
CA VAL A 182 8.00 -18.49 -1.52
C VAL A 182 7.92 -20.02 -1.48
N LYS A 183 9.04 -20.73 -1.68
CA LYS A 183 9.03 -22.20 -1.79
C LYS A 183 9.57 -22.89 -0.55
N GLU A 184 10.54 -22.26 0.10
CA GLU A 184 11.30 -22.85 1.19
C GLU A 184 11.19 -21.91 2.40
N VAL A 185 10.56 -22.41 3.46
CA VAL A 185 10.35 -21.68 4.72
C VAL A 185 10.89 -22.55 5.85
N LEU A 186 11.67 -21.96 6.77
CA LEU A 186 12.18 -22.70 7.92
C LEU A 186 11.20 -22.68 9.10
N LEU A 187 10.58 -21.53 9.38
CA LEU A 187 9.72 -21.35 10.55
C LEU A 187 8.45 -20.54 10.23
N GLY A 188 7.29 -21.07 10.57
CA GLY A 188 6.03 -20.32 10.66
C GLY A 188 5.78 -19.83 12.08
N VAL A 189 5.50 -18.53 12.25
CA VAL A 189 5.18 -17.92 13.55
C VAL A 189 3.84 -17.21 13.51
N PHE A 190 2.88 -17.68 14.28
CA PHE A 190 1.52 -17.11 14.30
C PHE A 190 0.82 -17.34 15.63
N ASP A 191 -0.33 -16.69 15.83
CA ASP A 191 -1.19 -17.00 16.97
C ASP A 191 -1.88 -18.36 16.77
N GLY A 192 -2.33 -18.98 17.86
CA GLY A 192 -2.89 -20.33 17.84
C GLY A 192 -4.33 -20.42 17.34
N LEU A 193 -4.59 -19.99 16.11
CA LEU A 193 -5.87 -20.21 15.42
C LEU A 193 -6.05 -21.70 15.10
N PRO A 194 -7.17 -22.34 15.50
CA PRO A 194 -7.43 -23.73 15.14
C PRO A 194 -7.41 -23.96 13.62
N GLY A 195 -6.68 -24.98 13.17
CA GLY A 195 -6.56 -25.32 11.74
C GLY A 195 -5.44 -24.57 10.99
N LEU A 196 -4.85 -23.53 11.58
CA LEU A 196 -3.83 -22.72 10.89
C LEU A 196 -2.50 -23.46 10.76
N GLU A 197 -2.12 -24.24 11.76
CA GLU A 197 -0.89 -25.05 11.71
C GLU A 197 -0.98 -26.10 10.60
N GLU A 198 -2.11 -26.79 10.51
CA GLU A 198 -2.40 -27.77 9.47
C GLU A 198 -2.43 -27.12 8.07
N ALA A 199 -3.08 -25.96 7.94
CA ALA A 199 -3.10 -25.18 6.70
C ALA A 199 -1.70 -24.72 6.29
N PHE A 200 -0.87 -24.33 7.25
CA PHE A 200 0.50 -23.90 7.00
C PHE A 200 1.39 -25.06 6.56
N GLN A 201 1.36 -26.18 7.29
CA GLN A 201 2.13 -27.38 6.96
C GLN A 201 1.67 -28.03 5.66
N ALA A 202 0.40 -27.86 5.26
CA ALA A 202 -0.06 -28.31 3.95
C ALA A 202 0.65 -27.60 2.78
N VAL A 203 1.10 -26.35 2.97
CA VAL A 203 1.85 -25.59 1.97
C VAL A 203 3.36 -25.72 2.17
N TYR A 204 3.82 -25.68 3.42
CA TYR A 204 5.23 -25.74 3.81
C TYR A 204 5.50 -26.92 4.75
N PRO A 205 5.47 -28.17 4.27
CA PRO A 205 5.51 -29.37 5.12
C PRO A 205 6.85 -29.61 5.83
N LYS A 206 7.91 -28.89 5.44
CA LYS A 206 9.24 -28.97 6.05
C LYS A 206 9.52 -27.85 7.06
N ALA A 207 8.62 -26.89 7.18
CA ALA A 207 8.78 -25.76 8.08
C ALA A 207 8.36 -26.16 9.49
N ASP A 208 9.14 -25.75 10.48
CA ASP A 208 8.71 -25.79 11.88
C ASP A 208 7.60 -24.77 12.11
N VAL A 209 6.77 -24.99 13.12
CA VAL A 209 5.72 -24.06 13.53
C VAL A 209 5.91 -23.69 14.99
N GLN A 210 5.81 -22.39 15.28
CA GLN A 210 5.91 -21.85 16.62
C GLN A 210 4.77 -20.86 16.88
N ARG A 211 4.19 -20.92 18.09
CA ARG A 211 3.27 -19.88 18.53
C ARG A 211 4.00 -18.58 18.83
N CYS A 212 3.45 -17.46 18.37
CA CYS A 212 4.04 -16.15 18.59
C CYS A 212 4.09 -15.80 20.09
N VAL A 213 5.29 -15.69 20.64
CA VAL A 213 5.54 -15.27 22.03
C VAL A 213 4.94 -13.90 22.31
N VAL A 214 5.00 -12.98 21.33
CA VAL A 214 4.46 -11.63 21.47
C VAL A 214 2.94 -11.66 21.66
N HIS A 215 2.21 -12.42 20.83
CA HIS A 215 0.76 -12.62 21.01
C HIS A 215 0.46 -13.27 22.36
N LYS A 216 1.24 -14.28 22.76
CA LYS A 216 1.04 -14.94 24.06
C LYS A 216 1.23 -13.97 25.24
N VAL A 217 2.29 -13.17 25.23
CA VAL A 217 2.56 -12.15 26.26
C VAL A 217 1.45 -11.10 26.29
N ARG A 218 1.05 -10.53 25.14
CA ARG A 218 -0.07 -9.58 25.09
C ARG A 218 -1.38 -10.19 25.62
N ASN A 219 -1.70 -11.41 25.21
CA ASN A 219 -2.90 -12.11 25.63
C ASN A 219 -2.90 -12.37 27.14
N THR A 220 -1.76 -12.72 27.73
CA THR A 220 -1.62 -12.87 29.19
C THR A 220 -1.78 -11.53 29.89
N LEU A 221 -1.04 -10.49 29.47
CA LEU A 221 -1.06 -9.16 30.10
C LEU A 221 -2.43 -8.49 30.04
N SER A 222 -3.24 -8.78 29.01
CA SER A 222 -4.61 -8.24 28.92
C SER A 222 -5.54 -8.71 30.05
N ARG A 223 -5.17 -9.81 30.75
CA ARG A 223 -5.92 -10.39 31.88
C ARG A 223 -5.36 -9.97 33.24
N VAL A 224 -4.23 -9.27 33.25
CA VAL A 224 -3.57 -8.80 34.47
C VAL A 224 -4.24 -7.52 34.96
N ARG A 225 -4.21 -7.29 36.27
CA ARG A 225 -4.72 -6.05 36.87
C ARG A 225 -3.93 -4.86 36.33
N LYS A 226 -4.60 -3.74 36.05
CA LYS A 226 -4.00 -2.55 35.41
C LYS A 226 -2.75 -1.99 36.09
N LYS A 227 -2.57 -2.24 37.40
CA LYS A 227 -1.43 -1.76 38.19
C LYS A 227 -0.20 -2.69 38.15
N ASP A 228 -0.38 -3.95 37.77
CA ASP A 228 0.66 -4.98 37.84
C ASP A 228 1.26 -5.42 36.47
N PRO A 229 1.00 -4.77 35.29
CA PRO A 229 1.41 -5.33 34.00
C PRO A 229 2.93 -5.26 33.77
N PHE A 230 3.62 -4.32 34.42
CA PHE A 230 5.06 -4.17 34.28
C PHE A 230 5.81 -5.33 34.95
N GLU A 231 5.51 -5.58 36.23
CA GLU A 231 6.11 -6.68 37.00
C GLU A 231 5.83 -8.03 36.33
N MET A 232 4.56 -8.27 35.95
CA MET A 232 4.20 -9.49 35.24
C MET A 232 4.91 -9.62 33.89
N ALA A 233 5.14 -8.52 33.16
CA ALA A 233 5.85 -8.57 31.90
C ALA A 233 7.31 -8.97 32.09
N GLU A 234 7.99 -8.47 33.13
CA GLU A 234 9.37 -8.85 33.48
C GLU A 234 9.47 -10.33 33.81
N ASP A 235 8.57 -10.84 34.65
CA ASP A 235 8.53 -12.27 35.02
C ASP A 235 8.27 -13.15 33.79
N LEU A 236 7.35 -12.75 32.91
CA LEU A 236 7.11 -13.46 31.65
C LEU A 236 8.35 -13.50 30.73
N LYS A 237 9.25 -12.49 30.81
CA LYS A 237 10.50 -12.52 30.02
C LYS A 237 11.42 -13.64 30.45
N LEU A 238 11.44 -13.97 31.73
CA LEU A 238 12.31 -15.02 32.28
C LEU A 238 11.97 -16.39 31.65
N ILE A 239 10.69 -16.63 31.33
CA ILE A 239 10.23 -17.88 30.70
C ILE A 239 10.89 -18.08 29.32
N TYR A 240 10.73 -17.13 28.40
CA TYR A 240 11.22 -17.29 27.02
C TYR A 240 12.69 -16.87 26.82
N ARG A 241 13.33 -16.34 27.87
CA ARG A 241 14.79 -16.11 27.91
C ARG A 241 15.54 -17.20 28.67
N SER A 242 14.82 -18.19 29.20
CA SER A 242 15.44 -19.34 29.86
C SER A 242 16.41 -20.07 28.90
N PRO A 243 17.58 -20.53 29.38
CA PRO A 243 18.53 -21.27 28.55
C PRO A 243 18.00 -22.59 27.99
N SER A 244 17.02 -23.21 28.67
CA SER A 244 16.37 -24.42 28.20
C SER A 244 14.90 -24.48 28.62
N LYS A 245 14.15 -25.38 27.99
CA LYS A 245 12.74 -25.64 28.31
C LYS A 245 12.58 -26.21 29.71
N GLU A 246 13.49 -27.08 30.13
CA GLU A 246 13.48 -27.76 31.43
C GLU A 246 13.61 -26.74 32.55
N ILE A 247 14.59 -25.82 32.45
CA ILE A 247 14.77 -24.74 33.42
C ILE A 247 13.53 -23.85 33.48
N ALA A 248 12.91 -23.55 32.34
CA ALA A 248 11.71 -22.73 32.31
C ALA A 248 10.52 -23.39 33.02
N LEU A 249 10.38 -24.72 32.92
CA LEU A 249 9.30 -25.48 33.56
C LEU A 249 9.54 -25.73 35.06
N GLU A 250 10.79 -25.75 35.51
CA GLU A 250 11.10 -25.85 36.94
C GLU A 250 10.89 -24.52 37.67
N MET A 251 11.14 -23.40 36.99
CA MET A 251 11.05 -22.06 37.59
C MET A 251 9.62 -21.50 37.65
N PHE A 252 8.68 -21.99 36.82
CA PHE A 252 7.34 -21.41 36.62
C PHE A 252 6.25 -22.48 36.46
#